data_AF-A0AA36IC38-F1
#
_entry.id   AF-A0AA36IC38-F1
#
_cell.length_a   1.000
_cell.length_b   1.000
_cell.length_c   1.000
_cell.angle_alpha   90.00
_cell.angle_beta   90.00
_cell.angle_gamma   90.00
#
_symmetry.space_group_name_H-M   'P 1'
#
loop_
_entity.id
_entity.type
_entity.pdbx_description
1 polymer ?
#
loop_
_entity_poly.entity_id
_entity_poly.type
_entity_poly.pdbx_seq_one_letter_code
_entity_poly.pdbx_strand_id
1 'polypeptide(L)'
;MCIPDPIWAYRPQINFRKTEFPIQLLAGGFRGGGDLWQLRRPYGVARDSSGNTYVSDTMNHRVQRWVSMDQAGETVAGTGAPGGGLDQLKFPRGIWLEGDVLYIADSGNHRIVSWNVAAGDTSGTLVAGELGVLYDRQGQILGYESTCCRGGSGAAQLLEPFGMFVASSGDLYIADTGNDRIVHLSGGVSSVLAGLA
;
A
#
# COMPACT_ATOMS: atom_id res chain seq x y z
N MET A 1 13.36 38.02 14.63
CA MET A 1 12.73 37.25 13.53
C MET A 1 12.93 35.78 13.86
N CYS A 2 11.92 35.13 14.46
CA CYS A 2 12.04 33.72 14.82
C CYS A 2 11.83 32.90 13.55
N ILE A 3 12.90 32.28 13.04
CA ILE A 3 12.77 31.23 12.03
C ILE A 3 12.18 30.03 12.78
N PRO A 4 10.99 29.53 12.42
CA PRO A 4 10.49 28.31 13.05
C PRO A 4 11.50 27.18 12.77
N ASP A 5 11.87 26.44 13.81
CA ASP A 5 12.78 25.31 13.67
C ASP A 5 12.26 24.37 12.58
N PRO A 6 13.12 23.94 11.65
CA PRO A 6 12.69 23.09 10.55
C PRO A 6 12.16 21.75 11.10
N ILE A 7 11.13 21.19 10.45
CA ILE A 7 10.38 20.01 10.92
C ILE A 7 11.29 18.80 11.24
N TRP A 8 12.46 18.68 10.58
CA TRP A 8 13.46 17.64 10.85
C TRP A 8 14.20 17.79 12.20
N ALA A 9 14.13 18.94 12.87
CA ALA A 9 14.77 19.19 14.17
C ALA A 9 13.98 18.63 15.36
N TYR A 10 12.70 18.25 15.16
CA TYR A 10 11.80 17.86 16.24
C TYR A 10 11.74 16.33 16.43
N ARG A 11 12.75 15.71 17.03
CA ARG A 11 12.75 14.25 17.26
C ARG A 11 11.68 13.84 18.29
N PRO A 12 10.61 13.11 17.92
CA PRO A 12 9.67 12.60 18.92
C PRO A 12 10.36 11.55 19.80
N GLN A 13 10.75 11.95 21.02
CA GLN A 13 11.25 11.07 22.07
C GLN A 13 10.07 10.40 22.77
N ILE A 14 9.54 9.32 22.21
CA ILE A 14 8.43 8.59 22.83
C ILE A 14 9.01 7.50 23.75
N ASN A 15 9.08 7.78 25.04
CA ASN A 15 9.59 6.85 26.05
C ASN A 15 8.45 5.98 26.61
N PHE A 16 8.25 4.78 26.06
CA PHE A 16 7.41 3.78 26.70
C PHE A 16 8.29 2.85 27.55
N ARG A 17 8.18 2.92 28.88
CA ARG A 17 8.94 2.02 29.78
C ARG A 17 8.09 0.80 30.13
N LYS A 18 8.30 -0.31 29.42
CA LYS A 18 8.13 -1.67 29.95
C LYS A 18 9.51 -2.31 29.88
N THR A 19 10.11 -2.60 31.04
CA THR A 19 11.56 -2.83 31.24
C THR A 19 12.15 -4.05 30.52
N GLU A 20 11.33 -4.84 29.82
CA GLU A 20 11.73 -6.09 29.14
C GLU A 20 11.57 -6.03 27.61
N PHE A 21 10.85 -5.03 27.07
CA PHE A 21 10.62 -4.88 25.63
C PHE A 21 10.70 -3.41 25.23
N PRO A 22 11.85 -2.92 24.72
CA PRO A 22 11.96 -1.53 24.30
C PRO A 22 10.99 -1.26 23.14
N ILE A 23 10.09 -0.30 23.32
CA ILE A 23 9.21 0.17 22.24
C ILE A 23 9.96 1.25 21.47
N GLN A 24 10.06 1.08 20.16
CA GLN A 24 10.75 2.01 19.27
C GLN A 24 9.79 2.59 18.24
N LEU A 25 9.94 3.87 17.94
CA LEU A 25 9.31 4.50 16.80
C LEU A 25 10.13 4.20 15.53
N LEU A 26 9.48 3.69 14.50
CA LEU A 26 10.13 3.20 13.27
C LEU A 26 9.78 4.02 12.02
N ALA A 27 8.66 4.76 12.04
CA ALA A 27 8.20 5.60 10.94
C ALA A 27 7.28 6.71 11.44
N GLY A 28 7.30 7.88 10.79
CA GLY A 28 6.44 9.02 11.10
C GLY A 28 6.72 9.66 12.47
N GLY A 29 5.67 10.09 13.18
CA GLY A 29 5.78 10.72 14.51
C GLY A 29 5.95 12.25 14.53
N PHE A 30 6.13 12.88 13.36
CA PHE A 30 6.25 14.34 13.22
C PHE A 30 4.89 15.03 12.99
N ARG A 31 3.86 14.64 13.75
CA ARG A 31 2.44 14.99 13.51
C ARG A 31 1.91 14.42 12.18
N GLY A 32 0.59 14.42 12.01
CA GLY A 32 -0.04 13.95 10.79
C GLY A 32 0.07 14.96 9.66
N GLY A 33 0.52 14.53 8.47
CA GLY A 33 0.67 15.40 7.29
C GLY A 33 1.20 14.65 6.06
N GLY A 34 1.56 15.39 5.00
CA GLY A 34 1.89 14.86 3.68
C GLY A 34 3.38 14.81 3.33
N ASP A 35 4.24 15.42 4.15
CA ASP A 35 5.67 15.45 3.90
C ASP A 35 6.31 14.06 4.09
N LEU A 36 7.52 13.86 3.55
CA LEU A 36 8.23 12.58 3.64
C LEU A 36 8.64 12.19 5.09
N TRP A 37 8.55 13.12 6.04
CA TRP A 37 8.77 12.86 7.47
C TRP A 37 7.46 12.50 8.22
N GLN A 38 6.33 12.58 7.53
CA GLN A 38 5.00 12.46 8.13
C GLN A 38 4.23 11.31 7.51
N LEU A 39 3.21 10.90 8.26
CA LEU A 39 2.24 9.89 7.87
C LEU A 39 0.84 10.41 8.21
N ARG A 40 -0.17 10.00 7.44
CA ARG A 40 -1.56 10.37 7.69
C ARG A 40 -2.45 9.14 7.67
N ARG A 41 -2.90 8.75 8.87
CA ARG A 41 -3.69 7.53 9.15
C ARG A 41 -3.02 6.26 8.60
N PRO A 42 -1.80 5.91 9.07
CA PRO A 42 -1.15 4.68 8.63
C PRO A 42 -1.89 3.45 9.13
N TYR A 43 -2.38 2.59 8.24
CA TYR A 43 -3.22 1.42 8.60
C TYR A 43 -2.53 0.08 8.43
N GLY A 44 -1.65 -0.04 7.44
CA GLY A 44 -0.91 -1.25 7.13
C GLY A 44 0.59 -1.05 7.32
N VAL A 45 1.26 -2.10 7.78
CA VAL A 45 2.71 -2.13 7.97
C VAL A 45 3.26 -3.48 7.56
N ALA A 46 4.41 -3.48 6.89
CA ALA A 46 5.21 -4.66 6.58
C ALA A 46 6.69 -4.34 6.83
N ARG A 47 7.52 -5.36 7.03
CA ARG A 47 8.95 -5.19 7.25
C ARG A 47 9.72 -6.24 6.47
N ASP A 48 10.78 -5.83 5.80
CA ASP A 48 11.67 -6.74 5.09
C ASP A 48 12.74 -7.35 6.01
N SER A 49 13.52 -8.29 5.47
CA SER A 49 14.63 -8.94 6.18
C SER A 49 15.82 -8.02 6.44
N SER A 50 15.91 -6.88 5.73
CA SER A 50 16.93 -5.84 5.96
C SER A 50 16.51 -4.86 7.05
N GLY A 51 15.28 -4.94 7.54
CA GLY A 51 14.72 -4.09 8.56
C GLY A 51 14.03 -2.82 8.05
N ASN A 52 13.85 -2.65 6.74
CA ASN A 52 13.08 -1.55 6.18
C ASN A 52 11.60 -1.74 6.51
N THR A 53 10.94 -0.66 6.94
CA THR A 53 9.52 -0.65 7.31
C THR A 53 8.71 0.01 6.20
N TYR A 54 7.74 -0.72 5.66
CA TYR A 54 6.81 -0.27 4.65
C TYR A 54 5.50 0.09 5.33
N VAL A 55 4.95 1.25 5.01
CA VAL A 55 3.74 1.77 5.67
C VAL A 55 2.78 2.30 4.63
N SER A 56 1.54 1.81 4.66
CA SER A 56 0.48 2.43 3.87
C SER A 56 0.14 3.78 4.46
N ASP A 57 0.46 4.85 3.74
CA ASP A 57 0.18 6.22 4.12
C ASP A 57 -1.22 6.59 3.61
N THR A 58 -2.24 5.96 4.21
CA THR A 58 -3.57 5.78 3.62
C THR A 58 -4.23 7.08 3.15
N MET A 59 -4.18 8.15 3.94
CA MET A 59 -4.80 9.44 3.57
C MET A 59 -3.92 10.31 2.67
N ASN A 60 -2.70 9.86 2.40
CA ASN A 60 -1.83 10.46 1.39
C ASN A 60 -1.70 9.55 0.15
N HIS A 61 -2.53 8.50 0.01
CA HIS A 61 -2.65 7.74 -1.24
C HIS A 61 -1.33 7.15 -1.79
N ARG A 62 -0.47 6.70 -0.88
CA ARG A 62 0.85 6.14 -1.21
C ARG A 62 1.27 5.06 -0.21
N VAL A 63 2.32 4.32 -0.54
CA VAL A 63 3.10 3.53 0.42
C VAL A 63 4.49 4.12 0.53
N GLN A 64 4.95 4.25 1.76
CA GLN A 64 6.26 4.80 2.09
C GLN A 64 7.15 3.74 2.73
N ARG A 65 8.43 3.72 2.36
CA ARG A 65 9.51 2.94 2.99
C ARG A 65 10.30 3.80 3.96
N TRP A 66 10.57 3.29 5.16
CA TRP A 66 11.49 3.88 6.14
C TRP A 66 12.59 2.90 6.50
N VAL A 67 13.83 3.34 6.33
CA VAL A 67 15.03 2.62 6.77
C VAL A 67 15.31 2.90 8.25
N SER A 68 15.16 4.17 8.66
CA SER A 68 15.36 4.62 10.04
C SER A 68 14.63 5.94 10.30
N MET A 69 14.58 6.35 11.57
CA MET A 69 14.03 7.66 11.98
C MET A 69 14.93 8.86 11.62
N ASP A 70 16.17 8.62 11.21
CA ASP A 70 17.12 9.67 10.80
C ASP A 70 17.05 9.97 9.29
N GLN A 71 16.17 9.28 8.56
CA GLN A 71 15.97 9.45 7.12
C GLN A 71 14.50 9.75 6.82
N ALA A 72 14.29 10.65 5.85
CA ALA A 72 12.96 10.86 5.30
C ALA A 72 12.45 9.55 4.69
N GLY A 73 11.15 9.31 4.77
CA GLY A 73 10.57 8.16 4.09
C GLY A 73 10.62 8.33 2.58
N GLU A 74 10.57 7.22 1.88
CA GLU A 74 10.62 7.18 0.43
C GLU A 74 9.30 6.63 -0.11
N THR A 75 8.68 7.30 -1.07
CA THR A 75 7.48 6.78 -1.74
C THR A 75 7.88 5.63 -2.65
N VAL A 76 7.38 4.43 -2.38
CA VAL A 76 7.69 3.19 -3.14
C VAL A 76 6.49 2.65 -3.93
N ALA A 77 5.29 3.18 -3.69
CA ALA A 77 4.11 2.91 -4.51
C ALA A 77 3.09 4.06 -4.38
N GLY A 78 2.38 4.34 -5.47
CA GLY A 78 1.45 5.48 -5.56
C GLY A 78 2.14 6.82 -5.82
N THR A 79 1.37 7.83 -6.22
CA THR A 79 1.87 9.17 -6.55
C THR A 79 1.66 10.21 -5.46
N GLY A 80 1.02 9.83 -4.34
CA GLY A 80 0.59 10.78 -3.31
C GLY A 80 -0.78 11.42 -3.57
N ALA A 81 -1.39 11.15 -4.73
CA ALA A 81 -2.71 11.65 -5.11
C ALA A 81 -3.67 10.47 -5.36
N PRO A 82 -4.97 10.60 -4.99
CA PRO A 82 -5.95 9.56 -5.25
C PRO A 82 -6.18 9.38 -6.74
N GLY A 83 -6.20 8.13 -7.21
CA GLY A 83 -6.52 7.81 -8.60
C GLY A 83 -6.73 6.32 -8.84
N GLY A 84 -7.11 5.96 -10.07
CA GLY A 84 -7.39 4.57 -10.49
C GLY A 84 -6.33 3.95 -11.40
N GLY A 85 -5.35 4.74 -11.85
CA GLY A 85 -4.21 4.26 -12.63
C GLY A 85 -3.40 3.20 -11.88
N LEU A 86 -2.63 2.40 -12.60
CA LEU A 86 -1.74 1.39 -11.98
C LEU A 86 -0.54 2.03 -11.27
N ASP A 87 -0.21 3.28 -11.55
CA ASP A 87 0.75 4.10 -10.80
C ASP A 87 0.13 4.82 -9.59
N GLN A 88 -1.20 4.80 -9.48
CA GLN A 88 -1.96 5.52 -8.46
C GLN A 88 -2.62 4.57 -7.46
N LEU A 89 -2.87 5.08 -6.25
CA LEU A 89 -3.59 4.37 -5.20
C LEU A 89 -4.72 5.24 -4.67
N LYS A 90 -5.72 4.64 -4.05
CA LYS A 90 -6.82 5.30 -3.37
C LYS A 90 -7.11 4.63 -2.04
N PHE A 91 -6.76 5.32 -0.95
CA PHE A 91 -6.88 4.80 0.40
C PHE A 91 -6.26 3.40 0.57
N PRO A 92 -4.96 3.22 0.27
CA PRO A 92 -4.32 1.93 0.50
C PRO A 92 -4.38 1.58 1.99
N ARG A 93 -4.91 0.41 2.35
CA ARG A 93 -5.06 -0.03 3.75
C ARG A 93 -4.05 -1.11 4.09
N GLY A 94 -4.41 -2.40 4.06
CA GLY A 94 -3.47 -3.46 4.36
C GLY A 94 -2.42 -3.64 3.28
N ILE A 95 -1.24 -4.08 3.70
CA ILE A 95 -0.11 -4.40 2.82
C ILE A 95 0.52 -5.71 3.28
N TRP A 96 1.11 -6.45 2.35
CA TRP A 96 1.87 -7.67 2.61
C TRP A 96 3.14 -7.65 1.76
N LEU A 97 4.28 -8.07 2.31
CA LEU A 97 5.54 -8.14 1.60
C LEU A 97 5.98 -9.61 1.50
N GLU A 98 6.13 -10.10 0.28
CA GLU A 98 6.63 -11.44 -0.04
C GLU A 98 7.93 -11.28 -0.85
N GLY A 99 9.09 -11.51 -0.23
CA GLY A 99 10.38 -11.15 -0.82
C GLY A 99 10.44 -9.65 -1.14
N ASP A 100 10.63 -9.31 -2.41
CA ASP A 100 10.67 -7.92 -2.90
C ASP A 100 9.32 -7.42 -3.46
N VAL A 101 8.28 -8.25 -3.41
CA VAL A 101 6.96 -7.90 -3.96
C VAL A 101 6.04 -7.44 -2.85
N LEU A 102 5.65 -6.17 -2.93
CA LEU A 102 4.70 -5.54 -2.03
C LEU A 102 3.30 -5.64 -2.61
N TYR A 103 2.42 -6.38 -1.96
CA TYR A 103 0.99 -6.44 -2.24
C TYR A 103 0.25 -5.39 -1.42
N ILE A 104 -0.66 -4.67 -2.06
CA ILE A 104 -1.34 -3.52 -1.49
C ILE A 104 -2.85 -3.68 -1.70
N ALA A 105 -3.61 -3.57 -0.61
CA ALA A 105 -5.05 -3.44 -0.67
C ALA A 105 -5.35 -1.99 -1.02
N ASP A 106 -5.56 -1.74 -2.31
CA ASP A 106 -5.99 -0.45 -2.83
C ASP A 106 -7.50 -0.29 -2.59
N SER A 107 -7.85 -0.16 -1.30
CA SER A 107 -9.21 -0.40 -0.80
C SER A 107 -10.25 0.52 -1.42
N GLY A 108 -9.87 1.78 -1.68
CA GLY A 108 -10.73 2.76 -2.33
C GLY A 108 -10.90 2.51 -3.83
N ASN A 109 -10.15 1.59 -4.43
CA ASN A 109 -10.36 1.07 -5.78
C ASN A 109 -10.75 -0.42 -5.78
N HIS A 110 -11.11 -0.97 -4.61
CA HIS A 110 -11.61 -2.35 -4.48
C HIS A 110 -10.77 -3.40 -5.23
N ARG A 111 -9.45 -3.29 -5.14
CA ARG A 111 -8.51 -4.17 -5.85
C ARG A 111 -7.29 -4.48 -5.01
N ILE A 112 -6.61 -5.56 -5.36
CA ILE A 112 -5.24 -5.85 -4.90
C ILE A 112 -4.29 -5.58 -6.05
N VAL A 113 -3.23 -4.85 -5.76
CA VAL A 113 -2.17 -4.49 -6.70
C VAL A 113 -0.81 -4.78 -6.09
N SER A 114 0.19 -5.10 -6.92
CA SER A 114 1.54 -5.43 -6.46
C SER A 114 2.62 -4.57 -7.11
N TRP A 115 3.67 -4.24 -6.36
CA TRP A 115 4.88 -3.55 -6.83
C TRP A 115 6.13 -4.35 -6.47
N ASN A 116 7.09 -4.46 -7.39
CA ASN A 116 8.44 -4.87 -7.03
C ASN A 116 9.23 -3.67 -6.50
N VAL A 117 9.41 -3.63 -5.18
CA VAL A 117 10.06 -2.49 -4.51
C VAL A 117 11.58 -2.50 -4.61
N ALA A 118 12.18 -3.64 -4.97
CA ALA A 118 13.63 -3.75 -5.22
C ALA A 118 13.98 -3.34 -6.66
N ALA A 119 13.11 -3.67 -7.63
CA ALA A 119 13.26 -3.23 -9.02
C ALA A 119 12.93 -1.74 -9.21
N GLY A 120 12.23 -1.12 -8.26
CA GLY A 120 11.84 0.29 -8.31
C GLY A 120 10.69 0.54 -9.29
N ASP A 121 9.73 -0.39 -9.33
CA ASP A 121 8.56 -0.27 -10.21
C ASP A 121 7.84 1.07 -9.99
N THR A 122 7.55 1.77 -11.07
CA THR A 122 6.79 3.04 -11.04
C THR A 122 5.29 2.83 -11.23
N SER A 123 4.87 1.59 -11.50
CA SER A 123 3.48 1.20 -11.68
C SER A 123 3.27 -0.24 -11.21
N GLY A 124 2.10 -0.50 -10.65
CA GLY A 124 1.75 -1.79 -10.11
C GLY A 124 1.19 -2.75 -11.15
N THR A 125 1.07 -4.00 -10.75
CA THR A 125 0.34 -5.04 -11.48
C THR A 125 -0.96 -5.33 -10.76
N LEU A 126 -2.07 -5.45 -11.51
CA LEU A 126 -3.34 -5.90 -10.94
C LEU A 126 -3.24 -7.38 -10.54
N VAL A 127 -3.55 -7.68 -9.29
CA VAL A 127 -3.52 -9.05 -8.75
C VAL A 127 -4.93 -9.61 -8.60
N ALA A 128 -5.86 -8.80 -8.08
CA ALA A 128 -7.26 -9.21 -7.86
C ALA A 128 -8.21 -8.00 -7.91
N GLY A 129 -9.47 -8.25 -8.25
CA GLY A 129 -10.48 -7.21 -8.48
C GLY A 129 -10.47 -6.70 -9.92
N GLU A 130 -11.09 -5.54 -10.15
CA GLU A 130 -11.24 -4.96 -11.48
C GLU A 130 -10.44 -3.66 -11.64
N LEU A 131 -9.88 -3.46 -12.84
CA LEU A 131 -9.30 -2.18 -13.25
C LEU A 131 -10.39 -1.35 -13.93
N GLY A 132 -10.62 -0.12 -13.47
CA GLY A 132 -11.58 0.79 -14.07
C GLY A 132 -11.08 1.34 -15.41
N VAL A 133 -11.08 0.52 -16.46
CA VAL A 133 -10.60 0.94 -17.79
C VAL A 133 -11.70 1.70 -18.52
N LEU A 134 -11.37 2.90 -19.00
CA LEU A 134 -12.22 3.69 -19.87
C LEU A 134 -11.89 3.38 -21.33
N TYR A 135 -12.91 3.11 -22.14
CA TYR A 135 -12.77 2.86 -23.57
C TYR A 135 -13.50 3.91 -24.41
N ASP A 136 -12.97 4.21 -25.59
CA ASP A 136 -13.71 4.94 -26.62
C ASP A 136 -14.72 4.04 -27.35
N ARG A 137 -15.42 4.60 -28.34
CA ARG A 137 -16.39 3.86 -29.16
C ARG A 137 -15.74 2.81 -30.09
N GLN A 138 -14.41 2.83 -30.20
CA GLN A 138 -13.59 1.94 -31.02
C GLN A 138 -12.87 0.89 -30.16
N GLY A 139 -13.06 0.90 -28.83
CA GLY A 139 -12.42 -0.02 -27.89
C GLY A 139 -10.98 0.34 -27.54
N GLN A 140 -10.50 1.55 -27.83
CA GLN A 140 -9.20 2.03 -27.38
C GLN A 140 -9.26 2.52 -25.94
N ILE A 141 -8.19 2.27 -25.18
CA ILE A 141 -8.08 2.75 -23.80
C ILE A 141 -7.93 4.27 -23.79
N LEU A 142 -8.86 4.96 -23.15
CA LEU A 142 -8.84 6.41 -22.93
C LEU A 142 -8.21 6.80 -21.60
N GLY A 143 -8.15 5.87 -20.65
CA GLY A 143 -7.56 6.09 -19.34
C GLY A 143 -8.09 5.11 -18.30
N TYR A 144 -7.76 5.38 -17.04
CA TYR A 144 -8.20 4.60 -15.89
C TYR A 144 -8.99 5.49 -14.94
N GLU A 145 -10.14 5.02 -14.47
CA GLU A 145 -10.94 5.67 -13.44
C GLU A 145 -10.87 4.91 -12.12
N SER A 146 -11.10 5.65 -11.04
CA SER A 146 -11.27 5.02 -9.73
C SER A 146 -12.57 4.22 -9.71
N THR A 147 -12.48 2.99 -9.23
CA THR A 147 -13.62 2.07 -9.06
C THR A 147 -14.30 2.23 -7.70
N CYS A 148 -14.08 3.35 -6.98
CA CYS A 148 -14.53 3.58 -5.59
C CYS A 148 -16.03 3.41 -5.27
N CYS A 149 -16.86 3.22 -6.30
CA CYS A 149 -18.29 2.95 -6.19
C CYS A 149 -18.74 1.77 -7.09
N ARG A 150 -17.79 1.04 -7.68
CA ARG A 150 -18.00 -0.10 -8.60
C ARG A 150 -17.50 -1.41 -7.99
N GLY A 151 -17.39 -1.48 -6.66
CA GLY A 151 -17.12 -2.75 -5.99
C GLY A 151 -18.27 -3.72 -6.21
N GLY A 152 -18.00 -5.01 -6.13
CA GLY A 152 -18.99 -6.04 -6.42
C GLY A 152 -18.81 -7.27 -5.55
N SER A 153 -19.81 -8.16 -5.57
CA SER A 153 -19.84 -9.38 -4.77
C SER A 153 -19.54 -10.64 -5.58
N GLY A 154 -19.31 -10.51 -6.89
CA GLY A 154 -18.93 -11.63 -7.76
C GLY A 154 -17.65 -12.32 -7.29
N ALA A 155 -17.41 -13.55 -7.76
CA ALA A 155 -16.26 -14.36 -7.35
C ALA A 155 -14.90 -13.70 -7.67
N ALA A 156 -14.85 -12.82 -8.68
CA ALA A 156 -13.67 -12.06 -9.07
C ALA A 156 -13.72 -10.58 -8.66
N GLN A 157 -14.75 -10.15 -7.92
CA GLN A 157 -14.94 -8.78 -7.50
C GLN A 157 -14.63 -8.64 -6.00
N LEU A 158 -14.06 -7.50 -5.63
CA LEU A 158 -13.84 -7.15 -4.23
C LEU A 158 -14.66 -5.89 -3.90
N LEU A 159 -14.84 -5.66 -2.61
CA LEU A 159 -15.42 -4.46 -2.04
C LEU A 159 -14.65 -4.10 -0.78
N GLU A 160 -13.93 -2.99 -0.85
CA GLU A 160 -13.05 -2.48 0.22
C GLU A 160 -12.16 -3.57 0.87
N PRO A 161 -11.26 -4.23 0.12
CA PRO A 161 -10.35 -5.20 0.73
C PRO A 161 -9.47 -4.50 1.77
N PHE A 162 -9.13 -5.17 2.87
CA PHE A 162 -8.26 -4.62 3.91
C PHE A 162 -7.01 -5.48 4.11
N GLY A 163 -7.13 -6.53 4.90
CA GLY A 163 -6.00 -7.40 5.26
C GLY A 163 -5.76 -8.42 4.16
N MET A 164 -4.51 -8.82 3.97
CA MET A 164 -4.17 -9.94 3.11
C MET A 164 -2.90 -10.62 3.60
N PHE A 165 -2.68 -11.86 3.17
CA PHE A 165 -1.37 -12.50 3.25
C PHE A 165 -1.21 -13.51 2.11
N VAL A 166 0.03 -13.72 1.69
CA VAL A 166 0.41 -14.78 0.76
C VAL A 166 0.89 -15.97 1.57
N ALA A 167 0.31 -17.14 1.34
CA ALA A 167 0.73 -18.38 1.98
C ALA A 167 2.01 -18.90 1.33
N SER A 168 2.72 -19.82 2.00
CA SER A 168 3.92 -20.46 1.43
C SER A 168 3.63 -21.30 0.17
N SER A 169 2.35 -21.64 -0.10
CA SER A 169 1.91 -22.23 -1.37
C SER A 169 1.87 -21.23 -2.53
N GLY A 170 2.02 -19.93 -2.24
CA GLY A 170 1.79 -18.82 -3.15
C GLY A 170 0.34 -18.33 -3.19
N ASP A 171 -0.59 -19.01 -2.52
CA ASP A 171 -2.00 -18.60 -2.53
C ASP A 171 -2.21 -17.29 -1.78
N LEU A 172 -3.07 -16.42 -2.30
CA LEU A 172 -3.40 -15.15 -1.70
C LEU A 172 -4.76 -15.24 -0.98
N TYR A 173 -4.78 -14.82 0.28
CA TYR A 173 -5.99 -14.69 1.09
C TYR A 173 -6.26 -13.23 1.36
N ILE A 174 -7.49 -12.78 1.11
CA ILE A 174 -7.90 -11.37 1.18
C ILE A 174 -9.11 -11.25 2.10
N ALA A 175 -9.04 -10.36 3.08
CA ALA A 175 -10.20 -9.89 3.81
C ALA A 175 -10.96 -8.87 2.94
N ASP A 176 -12.03 -9.33 2.32
CA ASP A 176 -12.90 -8.56 1.44
C ASP A 176 -13.98 -7.87 2.29
N THR A 177 -13.55 -6.84 3.04
CA THR A 177 -14.26 -6.37 4.23
C THR A 177 -15.62 -5.74 3.96
N GLY A 178 -15.82 -5.15 2.78
CA GLY A 178 -17.13 -4.64 2.39
C GLY A 178 -18.14 -5.73 2.04
N ASN A 179 -17.68 -6.96 1.78
CA ASN A 179 -18.52 -8.13 1.50
C ASN A 179 -18.56 -9.12 2.68
N ASP A 180 -18.01 -8.76 3.85
CA ASP A 180 -17.98 -9.59 5.07
C ASP A 180 -17.43 -11.02 4.84
N ARG A 181 -16.45 -11.17 3.94
CA ARG A 181 -15.92 -12.48 3.54
C ARG A 181 -14.39 -12.52 3.44
N ILE A 182 -13.87 -13.74 3.38
CA ILE A 182 -12.49 -14.01 2.98
C ILE A 182 -12.50 -14.58 1.58
N VAL A 183 -11.69 -13.99 0.69
CA VAL A 183 -11.49 -14.47 -0.68
C VAL A 183 -10.14 -15.19 -0.74
N HIS A 184 -10.13 -16.36 -1.38
CA HIS A 184 -8.93 -17.15 -1.64
C HIS A 184 -8.68 -17.18 -3.15
N LEU A 185 -7.47 -16.82 -3.56
CA LEU A 185 -7.00 -16.96 -4.93
C LEU A 185 -6.00 -18.11 -4.96
N SER A 186 -6.42 -19.22 -5.56
CA SER A 186 -5.59 -20.41 -5.78
C SER A 186 -4.71 -20.25 -7.02
N GLY A 187 -3.46 -20.70 -6.95
CA GLY A 187 -2.58 -20.79 -8.13
C GLY A 187 -1.35 -19.89 -8.09
N GLY A 188 -0.99 -19.38 -6.91
CA GLY A 188 0.22 -18.59 -6.74
C GLY A 188 0.08 -17.16 -7.29
N VAL A 189 0.22 -16.13 -6.46
CA VAL A 189 0.51 -14.77 -6.98
C VAL A 189 1.80 -14.72 -7.82
N SER A 190 2.65 -15.75 -7.70
CA SER A 190 3.80 -16.03 -8.55
C SER A 190 3.44 -16.26 -10.03
N SER A 191 2.25 -16.80 -10.35
CA SER A 191 1.83 -17.03 -11.74
C SER A 191 1.36 -15.75 -12.44
N VAL A 192 0.78 -14.81 -11.69
CA VAL A 192 0.43 -13.46 -12.18
C VAL A 192 1.69 -12.67 -12.56
N LEU A 193 2.80 -12.89 -11.85
CA LEU A 193 4.10 -12.25 -12.12
C LEU A 193 4.92 -12.98 -13.21
N ALA A 194 4.70 -14.28 -13.41
CA ALA A 194 5.38 -15.08 -14.45
C ALA A 194 4.91 -14.77 -15.88
N GLY A 195 3.81 -14.02 -16.05
CA GLY A 195 3.32 -13.54 -17.35
C GLY A 195 4.00 -12.27 -17.86
N LEU A 196 4.99 -11.73 -17.15
CA LEU A 196 5.70 -10.49 -17.48
C LEU A 196 7.21 -10.68 -17.77
N ALA A 197 7.66 -11.92 -18.01
CA ALA A 197 9.03 -12.23 -18.45
C ALA A 197 9.14 -12.37 -19.97
#